data_AF-A0A7X8IH93-F1
#
_entry.id   AF-A0A7X8IH93-F1
#
_cell.length_a   1.000
_cell.length_b   1.000
_cell.length_c   1.000
_cell.angle_alpha   90.00
_cell.angle_beta   90.00
_cell.angle_gamma   90.00
#
_symmetry.space_group_name_H-M   'P 1'
#
loop_
_entity.id
_entity.type
_entity.pdbx_description
1 polymer ?
#
loop_
_entity_poly.entity_id
_entity_poly.type
_entity_poly.pdbx_seq_one_letter_code
_entity_poly.pdbx_strand_id
1 'polypeptide(L)'
;GFWGGLIINGYAPLTSSQQEAKTEINNDYSYGGNKTNDNSGSITYLILESTGARSSADIEHNGLTLNGVGNGTKIENVFVYECADDGIEFFGGSVNVTNLLVVNTDDDMFDFTQGYNGTLKNAYGIWEQGFTSSESDPRGIEADGNFDGNYKDDTNQSNFRVENMTIDLRLDHNNDKTTQMQDVIKVRRGAKATIVNALVKGIGATGDLIDLTDKKGDGDLTSSISLTNSLTNPNAGKEINANGETPNVKIEGGNTGCPTTIFSWTGYEF
;
A
#
# COMPACT_ATOMS: atom_id res chain seq x y z
N GLY A 1 1.98 -15.79 8.90
CA GLY A 1 1.96 -15.03 10.16
C GLY A 1 1.45 -15.88 11.30
N PHE A 2 1.46 -15.36 12.53
CA PHE A 2 1.05 -16.08 13.75
C PHE A 2 -0.39 -15.74 14.18
N TRP A 3 -0.89 -14.56 13.85
CA TRP A 3 -2.26 -14.12 14.13
C TRP A 3 -2.74 -13.11 13.06
N GLY A 4 -4.02 -12.76 13.07
CA GLY A 4 -4.67 -12.06 11.95
C GLY A 4 -4.53 -10.54 11.88
N GLY A 5 -3.74 -9.90 12.74
CA GLY A 5 -3.61 -8.44 12.75
C GLY A 5 -4.86 -7.71 13.26
N LEU A 6 -4.93 -6.41 12.97
CA LEU A 6 -6.04 -5.55 13.38
C LEU A 6 -6.95 -5.23 12.19
N ILE A 7 -8.25 -5.47 12.36
CA ILE A 7 -9.27 -5.16 11.36
C ILE A 7 -10.23 -4.11 11.94
N ILE A 8 -10.48 -3.05 11.18
CA ILE A 8 -11.45 -2.01 11.54
C ILE A 8 -12.50 -1.91 10.43
N ASN A 9 -13.76 -2.23 10.77
CA ASN A 9 -14.90 -2.07 9.87
C ASN A 9 -15.62 -0.75 10.16
N GLY A 10 -15.59 0.17 9.20
CA GLY A 10 -16.24 1.47 9.26
C GLY A 10 -17.44 1.58 8.31
N TYR A 11 -18.04 2.78 8.31
CA TYR A 11 -19.25 3.10 7.56
C TYR A 11 -19.03 4.12 6.42
N ALA A 12 -17.78 4.34 6.01
CA ALA A 12 -17.43 5.26 4.95
C ALA A 12 -17.65 4.64 3.54
N PRO A 13 -17.83 5.47 2.50
CA PRO A 13 -18.08 5.00 1.15
C PRO A 13 -16.97 4.12 0.59
N LEU A 14 -17.37 3.13 -0.21
CA LEU A 14 -16.51 2.37 -1.11
C LEU A 14 -16.67 2.94 -2.53
N THR A 15 -16.43 2.12 -3.55
CA THR A 15 -16.74 2.48 -4.94
C THR A 15 -18.25 2.68 -5.19
N SER A 16 -18.61 3.50 -6.17
CA SER A 16 -19.92 4.19 -6.23
C SER A 16 -21.15 3.28 -6.29
N SER A 17 -21.02 2.10 -6.89
CA SER A 17 -22.09 1.11 -7.02
C SER A 17 -22.20 0.20 -5.80
N GLN A 18 -21.18 0.15 -4.95
CA GLN A 18 -21.10 -0.72 -3.77
C GLN A 18 -21.20 0.13 -2.49
N GLN A 19 -22.38 0.13 -1.87
CA GLN A 19 -22.56 0.82 -0.59
C GLN A 19 -22.00 0.02 0.59
N GLU A 20 -22.01 -1.31 0.49
CA GLU A 20 -21.50 -2.22 1.51
C GLU A 20 -20.78 -3.38 0.85
N ALA A 21 -19.76 -3.91 1.52
CA ALA A 21 -19.02 -5.11 1.13
C ALA A 21 -18.92 -6.08 2.33
N LYS A 22 -18.47 -7.30 2.05
CA LYS A 22 -18.22 -8.34 3.07
C LYS A 22 -16.74 -8.41 3.39
N THR A 23 -16.41 -8.58 4.67
CA THR A 23 -14.99 -8.73 5.07
C THR A 23 -14.46 -10.04 4.54
N GLU A 24 -13.26 -10.01 3.96
CA GLU A 24 -12.60 -11.18 3.39
C GLU A 24 -12.46 -12.34 4.38
N ILE A 25 -12.06 -12.02 5.62
CA ILE A 25 -11.85 -13.01 6.69
C ILE A 25 -13.13 -13.76 7.06
N ASN A 26 -14.25 -13.05 7.11
CA ASN A 26 -15.54 -13.64 7.48
C ASN A 26 -16.71 -12.85 6.89
N ASN A 27 -17.37 -13.44 5.89
CA ASN A 27 -18.47 -12.82 5.15
C ASN A 27 -19.75 -12.55 5.98
N ASP A 28 -19.83 -13.01 7.23
CA ASP A 28 -20.90 -12.63 8.16
C ASP A 28 -20.80 -11.14 8.55
N TYR A 29 -19.62 -10.54 8.48
CA TYR A 29 -19.39 -9.13 8.77
C TYR A 29 -19.39 -8.28 7.50
N SER A 30 -20.06 -7.13 7.59
CA SER A 30 -20.11 -6.12 6.53
C SER A 30 -19.34 -4.87 6.94
N TYR A 31 -18.89 -4.12 5.94
CA TYR A 31 -18.35 -2.77 6.08
C TYR A 31 -18.79 -1.89 4.91
N GLY A 32 -18.48 -0.60 4.99
CA GLY A 32 -18.89 0.39 4.01
C GLY A 32 -20.18 1.11 4.41
N GLY A 33 -20.49 2.18 3.70
CA GLY A 33 -21.72 2.91 3.87
C GLY A 33 -21.69 4.23 3.12
N ASN A 34 -22.29 5.26 3.72
CA ASN A 34 -22.37 6.59 3.13
C ASN A 34 -21.82 7.70 4.05
N LYS A 35 -21.12 7.33 5.13
CA LYS A 35 -20.62 8.27 6.12
C LYS A 35 -19.13 8.52 5.94
N THR A 36 -18.76 9.43 5.04
CA THR A 36 -17.35 9.79 4.82
C THR A 36 -16.63 10.18 6.12
N ASN A 37 -17.33 10.88 7.02
CA ASN A 37 -16.80 11.27 8.33
C ASN A 37 -17.07 10.27 9.45
N ASP A 38 -17.27 8.99 9.14
CA ASP A 38 -17.35 7.93 10.14
C ASP A 38 -16.13 7.97 11.08
N ASN A 39 -16.38 7.71 12.36
CA ASN A 39 -15.36 7.67 13.40
C ASN A 39 -15.37 6.30 14.06
N SER A 40 -14.41 5.47 13.65
CA SER A 40 -14.22 4.11 14.15
C SER A 40 -13.26 4.06 15.35
N GLY A 41 -12.86 5.22 15.90
CA GLY A 41 -12.01 5.34 17.09
C GLY A 41 -10.69 6.08 16.86
N SER A 42 -9.70 5.78 17.70
CA SER A 42 -8.38 6.42 17.65
C SER A 42 -7.24 5.47 17.99
N ILE A 43 -6.21 5.44 17.14
CA ILE A 43 -4.91 4.80 17.36
C ILE A 43 -3.85 5.90 17.34
N THR A 44 -2.96 5.91 18.33
CA THR A 44 -1.84 6.88 18.41
C THR A 44 -0.47 6.24 18.49
N TYR A 45 -0.34 5.04 19.06
CA TYR A 45 0.87 4.21 19.00
C TYR A 45 0.44 2.75 19.00
N LEU A 46 0.85 1.99 17.98
CA LEU A 46 0.49 0.59 17.85
C LEU A 46 1.63 -0.17 17.17
N ILE A 47 2.04 -1.28 17.76
CA ILE A 47 2.94 -2.26 17.13
C ILE A 47 2.12 -3.50 16.80
N LEU A 48 2.20 -3.93 15.55
CA LEU A 48 1.62 -5.14 15.02
C LEU A 48 2.78 -6.01 14.56
N GLU A 49 3.05 -7.09 15.28
CA GLU A 49 4.18 -7.98 15.00
C GLU A 49 3.65 -9.37 14.64
N SER A 50 4.29 -10.03 13.68
CA SER A 50 4.01 -11.44 13.39
C SER A 50 2.56 -11.67 12.92
N THR A 51 2.00 -10.70 12.19
CA THR A 51 0.62 -10.72 11.65
C THR A 51 0.53 -11.48 10.33
N GLY A 52 -0.67 -11.56 9.76
CA GLY A 52 -0.95 -12.28 8.52
C GLY A 52 -0.99 -13.79 8.62
N ALA A 53 -1.73 -14.30 9.60
CA ALA A 53 -2.07 -15.73 9.61
C ALA A 53 -3.02 -16.05 8.44
N ARG A 54 -2.68 -17.08 7.65
CA ARG A 54 -3.54 -17.58 6.58
C ARG A 54 -4.65 -18.47 7.13
N SER A 55 -5.89 -18.22 6.74
CA SER A 55 -7.06 -19.04 7.10
C SER A 55 -7.34 -20.12 6.04
N SER A 56 -7.06 -19.84 4.77
CA SER A 56 -7.16 -20.80 3.66
C SER A 56 -6.27 -20.38 2.50
N ALA A 57 -6.21 -21.17 1.41
CA ALA A 57 -5.43 -20.79 0.23
C ALA A 57 -5.87 -19.46 -0.41
N ASP A 58 -7.07 -18.97 -0.11
CA ASP A 58 -7.62 -17.74 -0.71
C ASP A 58 -8.05 -16.71 0.36
N ILE A 59 -7.67 -16.91 1.64
CA ILE A 59 -8.04 -15.98 2.73
C ILE A 59 -6.80 -15.76 3.60
N GLU A 60 -6.23 -14.57 3.45
CA GLU A 60 -5.06 -14.10 4.17
C GLU A 60 -5.42 -12.84 4.96
N HIS A 61 -4.55 -12.45 5.88
CA HIS A 61 -4.82 -11.42 6.87
C HIS A 61 -3.72 -10.37 6.73
N ASN A 62 -4.06 -9.10 6.83
CA ASN A 62 -3.04 -8.05 6.76
C ASN A 62 -2.49 -7.73 8.15
N GLY A 63 -1.46 -6.88 8.21
CA GLY A 63 -1.05 -6.24 9.46
C GLY A 63 -2.16 -5.38 10.01
N LEU A 64 -2.58 -4.40 9.19
CA LEU A 64 -3.69 -3.51 9.48
C LEU A 64 -4.68 -3.47 8.31
N THR A 65 -5.89 -3.99 8.52
CA THR A 65 -6.98 -3.94 7.54
C THR A 65 -7.95 -2.80 7.87
N LEU A 66 -8.16 -1.88 6.92
CA LEU A 66 -9.04 -0.73 7.07
C LEU A 66 -10.22 -0.82 6.09
N ASN A 67 -11.31 -1.40 6.57
CA ASN A 67 -12.52 -1.67 5.81
C ASN A 67 -13.50 -0.50 5.87
N GLY A 68 -13.54 0.33 4.84
CA GLY A 68 -14.50 1.46 4.75
C GLY A 68 -14.38 2.45 5.91
N VAL A 69 -13.17 2.74 6.37
CA VAL A 69 -12.94 3.59 7.55
C VAL A 69 -13.03 5.06 7.17
N GLY A 70 -13.77 5.85 7.97
CA GLY A 70 -14.02 7.27 7.71
C GLY A 70 -12.93 8.21 8.23
N ASN A 71 -12.89 9.42 7.67
CA ASN A 71 -11.92 10.47 8.03
C ASN A 71 -12.17 11.13 9.39
N GLY A 72 -13.21 10.72 10.12
CA GLY A 72 -13.40 11.04 11.53
C GLY A 72 -12.54 10.16 12.46
N THR A 73 -11.99 9.06 11.93
CA THR A 73 -11.09 8.13 12.65
C THR A 73 -9.67 8.67 12.66
N LYS A 74 -8.99 8.52 13.79
CA LYS A 74 -7.58 8.91 13.94
C LYS A 74 -6.69 7.67 13.92
N ILE A 75 -5.72 7.60 13.01
CA ILE A 75 -4.70 6.55 13.01
C ILE A 75 -3.33 7.20 12.79
N GLU A 76 -2.49 7.14 13.81
CA GLU A 76 -1.11 7.64 13.74
C GLU A 76 -0.13 6.74 14.48
N ASN A 77 1.15 6.79 14.06
CA ASN A 77 2.29 6.06 14.60
C ASN A 77 2.00 4.56 14.75
N VAL A 78 1.93 3.89 13.61
CA VAL A 78 1.78 2.44 13.55
C VAL A 78 3.09 1.83 13.06
N PHE A 79 3.49 0.72 13.68
CA PHE A 79 4.61 -0.09 13.25
C PHE A 79 4.13 -1.51 12.99
N VAL A 80 4.26 -1.99 11.75
CA VAL A 80 3.99 -3.36 11.34
C VAL A 80 5.32 -4.06 11.09
N TYR A 81 5.56 -5.19 11.75
CA TYR A 81 6.80 -5.95 11.66
C TYR A 81 6.52 -7.43 11.41
N GLU A 82 7.20 -8.03 10.43
CA GLU A 82 7.07 -9.46 10.11
C GLU A 82 5.61 -9.85 9.83
N CYS A 83 4.99 -9.20 8.83
CA CYS A 83 3.65 -9.56 8.38
C CYS A 83 3.77 -10.54 7.22
N ALA A 84 3.01 -11.63 7.23
CA ALA A 84 3.07 -12.61 6.15
C ALA A 84 2.10 -12.34 4.99
N ASP A 85 1.76 -11.08 4.81
CA ASP A 85 0.82 -10.54 3.82
C ASP A 85 1.06 -9.02 3.81
N ASP A 86 0.09 -8.22 3.37
CA ASP A 86 0.21 -6.77 3.34
C ASP A 86 0.49 -6.13 4.71
N GLY A 87 1.29 -5.07 4.70
CA GLY A 87 1.55 -4.26 5.89
C GLY A 87 0.29 -3.53 6.35
N ILE A 88 -0.38 -2.90 5.39
CA ILE A 88 -1.67 -2.24 5.54
C ILE A 88 -2.44 -2.38 4.25
N GLU A 89 -3.74 -2.61 4.37
CA GLU A 89 -4.65 -2.62 3.23
C GLU A 89 -5.88 -1.75 3.49
N PHE A 90 -6.15 -0.85 2.55
CA PHE A 90 -7.29 0.05 2.57
C PHE A 90 -8.39 -0.45 1.64
N PHE A 91 -9.43 -1.06 2.19
CA PHE A 91 -10.63 -1.42 1.44
C PHE A 91 -11.65 -0.27 1.45
N GLY A 92 -11.48 0.67 0.52
CA GLY A 92 -12.33 1.86 0.42
C GLY A 92 -12.21 2.80 1.62
N GLY A 93 -13.16 3.71 1.78
CA GLY A 93 -13.15 4.71 2.86
C GLY A 93 -12.31 5.94 2.57
N SER A 94 -12.10 6.74 3.62
CA SER A 94 -11.48 8.08 3.51
C SER A 94 -10.54 8.43 4.68
N VAL A 95 -10.29 7.48 5.57
CA VAL A 95 -9.40 7.66 6.72
C VAL A 95 -8.04 8.18 6.31
N ASN A 96 -7.42 9.03 7.13
CA ASN A 96 -6.04 9.42 6.95
C ASN A 96 -5.16 8.66 7.94
N VAL A 97 -4.01 8.16 7.48
CA VAL A 97 -3.00 7.49 8.31
C VAL A 97 -1.72 8.31 8.27
N THR A 98 -1.12 8.57 9.43
CA THR A 98 0.13 9.34 9.54
C THR A 98 1.19 8.61 10.33
N ASN A 99 2.42 8.56 9.83
CA ASN A 99 3.56 7.86 10.41
C ASN A 99 3.31 6.35 10.49
N LEU A 100 3.56 5.66 9.39
CA LEU A 100 3.47 4.21 9.28
C LEU A 100 4.84 3.64 8.93
N LEU A 101 5.35 2.75 9.78
CA LEU A 101 6.54 1.94 9.52
C LEU A 101 6.08 0.51 9.23
N VAL A 102 6.55 -0.06 8.14
CA VAL A 102 6.30 -1.43 7.71
C VAL A 102 7.65 -2.08 7.45
N VAL A 103 7.93 -3.20 8.09
CA VAL A 103 9.21 -3.91 7.96
C VAL A 103 8.91 -5.39 7.75
N ASN A 104 9.46 -5.96 6.66
CA ASN A 104 9.35 -7.37 6.30
C ASN A 104 7.89 -7.83 6.16
N THR A 105 7.15 -7.21 5.24
CA THR A 105 5.89 -7.75 4.72
C THR A 105 6.17 -8.75 3.60
N ASP A 106 5.43 -9.85 3.59
CA ASP A 106 5.56 -10.88 2.57
C ASP A 106 4.97 -10.45 1.23
N ASP A 107 3.89 -9.67 1.24
CA ASP A 107 3.31 -9.05 0.05
C ASP A 107 3.49 -7.52 0.07
N ASP A 108 2.42 -6.75 -0.16
CA ASP A 108 2.50 -5.33 -0.42
C ASP A 108 2.72 -4.51 0.86
N MET A 109 3.62 -3.53 0.80
CA MET A 109 3.86 -2.69 1.99
C MET A 109 2.65 -1.80 2.29
N PHE A 110 2.01 -1.27 1.25
CA PHE A 110 0.82 -0.42 1.32
C PHE A 110 -0.16 -0.71 0.17
N ASP A 111 -1.28 -1.37 0.45
CA ASP A 111 -2.32 -1.65 -0.56
C ASP A 111 -3.51 -0.67 -0.45
N PHE A 112 -4.00 -0.20 -1.59
CA PHE A 112 -5.22 0.59 -1.69
C PHE A 112 -6.21 -0.01 -2.68
N THR A 113 -7.45 -0.22 -2.25
CA THR A 113 -8.49 -0.76 -3.14
C THR A 113 -9.87 -0.15 -2.89
N GLN A 114 -10.84 -0.58 -3.69
CA GLN A 114 -12.28 -0.38 -3.48
C GLN A 114 -12.73 1.09 -3.29
N GLY A 115 -12.10 2.04 -3.99
CA GLY A 115 -12.54 3.43 -3.97
C GLY A 115 -11.94 4.28 -2.85
N TYR A 116 -10.85 3.83 -2.23
CA TYR A 116 -10.18 4.58 -1.16
C TYR A 116 -9.74 5.97 -1.63
N ASN A 117 -10.02 6.99 -0.82
CA ASN A 117 -9.75 8.40 -1.15
C ASN A 117 -9.12 9.21 -0.01
N GLY A 118 -8.50 8.52 0.94
CA GLY A 118 -7.78 9.14 2.05
C GLY A 118 -6.34 9.52 1.71
N THR A 119 -5.60 9.91 2.75
CA THR A 119 -4.17 10.25 2.68
C THR A 119 -3.34 9.34 3.59
N LEU A 120 -2.31 8.73 3.02
CA LEU A 120 -1.22 8.10 3.78
C LEU A 120 -0.01 9.06 3.81
N LYS A 121 0.38 9.50 5.01
CA LYS A 121 1.48 10.45 5.20
C LYS A 121 2.61 9.86 6.02
N ASN A 122 3.85 10.09 5.59
CA ASN A 122 5.06 9.59 6.23
C ASN A 122 5.01 8.05 6.35
N ALA A 123 5.09 7.37 5.22
CA ALA A 123 5.07 5.92 5.12
C ALA A 123 6.49 5.40 4.81
N TYR A 124 6.95 4.43 5.58
CA TYR A 124 8.28 3.85 5.43
C TYR A 124 8.17 2.34 5.37
N GLY A 125 8.52 1.77 4.22
CA GLY A 125 8.56 0.33 3.98
C GLY A 125 10.01 -0.16 3.91
N ILE A 126 10.33 -1.28 4.56
CA ILE A 126 11.67 -1.87 4.60
C ILE A 126 11.58 -3.35 4.33
N TRP A 127 12.46 -3.84 3.46
CA TRP A 127 12.88 -5.23 3.48
C TRP A 127 14.30 -5.32 3.99
N GLU A 128 14.48 -6.02 5.09
CA GLU A 128 15.77 -6.19 5.75
C GLU A 128 16.66 -7.19 5.04
N GLN A 129 17.97 -7.08 5.25
CA GLN A 129 18.90 -8.04 4.70
C GLN A 129 18.54 -9.46 5.18
N GLY A 130 18.45 -10.39 4.23
CA GLY A 130 18.10 -11.79 4.51
C GLY A 130 16.60 -12.09 4.51
N PHE A 131 15.74 -11.09 4.36
CA PHE A 131 14.32 -11.31 4.11
C PHE A 131 14.10 -11.93 2.72
N THR A 132 13.03 -12.71 2.57
CA THR A 132 12.59 -13.30 1.31
C THR A 132 11.08 -13.27 1.28
N SER A 133 10.51 -12.79 0.17
CA SER A 133 9.07 -12.90 -0.04
C SER A 133 8.73 -14.28 -0.63
N SER A 134 7.64 -14.85 -0.16
CA SER A 134 7.02 -16.05 -0.69
C SER A 134 5.92 -15.75 -1.71
N GLU A 135 5.50 -14.49 -1.80
CA GLU A 135 4.48 -14.02 -2.73
C GLU A 135 5.04 -13.79 -4.14
N SER A 136 4.13 -13.87 -5.12
CA SER A 136 4.53 -13.88 -6.52
C SER A 136 4.83 -12.50 -7.08
N ASP A 137 4.30 -11.48 -6.42
CA ASP A 137 4.30 -10.12 -6.91
C ASP A 137 4.29 -9.05 -5.80
N PRO A 138 5.15 -9.15 -4.77
CA PRO A 138 5.23 -8.15 -3.70
C PRO A 138 5.65 -6.76 -4.19
N ARG A 139 5.03 -5.70 -3.62
CA ARG A 139 5.24 -4.30 -4.03
C ARG A 139 5.43 -3.34 -2.86
N GLY A 140 5.91 -2.15 -3.19
CA GLY A 140 5.89 -1.03 -2.23
C GLY A 140 4.49 -0.46 -2.08
N ILE A 141 3.85 -0.16 -3.20
CA ILE A 141 2.42 0.19 -3.29
C ILE A 141 1.76 -0.74 -4.29
N GLU A 142 0.62 -1.33 -3.89
CA GLU A 142 -0.41 -1.80 -4.80
C GLU A 142 -1.63 -0.90 -4.72
N ALA A 143 -2.24 -0.61 -5.87
CA ALA A 143 -3.42 0.22 -5.91
C ALA A 143 -4.39 -0.23 -7.00
N ASP A 144 -5.55 -0.70 -6.56
CA ASP A 144 -6.70 -1.05 -7.37
C ASP A 144 -7.79 0.04 -7.27
N GLY A 145 -8.37 0.42 -8.41
CA GLY A 145 -9.42 1.45 -8.42
C GLY A 145 -10.72 0.97 -7.76
N ASN A 146 -11.02 -0.31 -7.92
CA ASN A 146 -12.25 -0.95 -7.48
C ASN A 146 -11.99 -2.45 -7.24
N PHE A 147 -13.02 -3.21 -6.82
CA PHE A 147 -12.97 -4.65 -6.55
C PHE A 147 -12.40 -5.47 -7.72
N ASP A 148 -11.08 -5.61 -7.78
CA ASP A 148 -10.32 -6.37 -8.77
C ASP A 148 -10.61 -6.03 -10.23
N GLY A 149 -11.02 -4.78 -10.50
CA GLY A 149 -11.40 -4.31 -11.84
C GLY A 149 -12.81 -4.74 -12.28
N ASN A 150 -13.60 -5.34 -11.40
CA ASN A 150 -14.97 -5.77 -11.72
C ASN A 150 -15.96 -4.60 -11.86
N TYR A 151 -15.58 -3.39 -11.44
CA TYR A 151 -16.42 -2.19 -11.44
C TYR A 151 -15.73 -1.00 -12.12
N LYS A 152 -15.15 -1.24 -13.30
CA LYS A 152 -14.40 -0.23 -14.06
C LYS A 152 -15.19 1.04 -14.44
N ASP A 153 -16.53 0.95 -14.51
CA ASP A 153 -17.41 2.05 -14.93
C ASP A 153 -17.92 2.89 -13.74
N ASP A 154 -17.52 2.53 -12.52
CA ASP A 154 -17.87 3.27 -11.32
C ASP A 154 -17.16 4.62 -11.24
N THR A 155 -17.85 5.64 -10.73
CA THR A 155 -17.32 7.00 -10.66
C THR A 155 -16.40 7.24 -9.47
N ASN A 156 -16.45 6.39 -8.45
CA ASN A 156 -15.61 6.48 -7.25
C ASN A 156 -14.52 5.40 -7.28
N GLN A 157 -13.64 5.47 -8.28
CA GLN A 157 -12.39 4.70 -8.25
C GLN A 157 -11.47 5.23 -7.14
N SER A 158 -10.55 4.39 -6.64
CA SER A 158 -9.54 4.82 -5.66
C SER A 158 -8.81 6.05 -6.18
N ASN A 159 -8.84 7.12 -5.41
CA ASN A 159 -8.23 8.40 -5.76
C ASN A 159 -7.60 8.98 -4.50
N PHE A 160 -6.40 8.50 -4.21
CA PHE A 160 -5.75 8.63 -2.92
C PHE A 160 -4.48 9.46 -3.01
N ARG A 161 -3.98 9.84 -1.83
CA ARG A 161 -2.76 10.62 -1.71
C ARG A 161 -1.74 9.91 -0.83
N VAL A 162 -0.49 9.89 -1.28
CA VAL A 162 0.66 9.48 -0.46
C VAL A 162 1.66 10.63 -0.37
N GLU A 163 2.09 10.97 0.84
CA GLU A 163 3.09 12.01 1.09
C GLU A 163 4.30 11.44 1.83
N ASN A 164 5.51 11.78 1.37
CA ASN A 164 6.76 11.42 2.04
C ASN A 164 6.89 9.91 2.22
N MET A 165 6.82 9.15 1.13
CA MET A 165 7.02 7.70 1.17
C MET A 165 8.51 7.35 1.05
N THR A 166 8.98 6.35 1.80
CA THR A 166 10.24 5.68 1.52
C THR A 166 10.06 4.18 1.41
N ILE A 167 10.64 3.58 0.37
CA ILE A 167 10.83 2.13 0.24
C ILE A 167 12.34 1.87 0.33
N ASP A 168 12.78 1.12 1.33
CA ASP A 168 14.19 0.79 1.59
C ASP A 168 14.42 -0.71 1.41
N LEU A 169 14.96 -1.08 0.24
CA LEU A 169 15.21 -2.47 -0.13
C LEU A 169 16.64 -2.83 0.25
N ARG A 170 16.83 -3.60 1.33
CA ARG A 170 18.16 -3.99 1.83
C ARG A 170 18.53 -5.43 1.46
N LEU A 171 17.77 -6.04 0.57
CA LEU A 171 18.03 -7.38 0.06
C LEU A 171 19.32 -7.41 -0.76
N ASP A 172 20.17 -8.40 -0.49
CA ASP A 172 21.29 -8.69 -1.37
C ASP A 172 20.74 -9.08 -2.74
N HIS A 173 21.14 -8.35 -3.78
CA HIS A 173 20.67 -8.64 -5.13
C HIS A 173 21.12 -10.03 -5.57
N ASN A 174 20.15 -10.90 -5.79
CA ASN A 174 20.31 -12.15 -6.49
C ASN A 174 19.39 -12.15 -7.72
N ASN A 175 19.70 -12.96 -8.73
CA ASN A 175 18.82 -13.16 -9.90
C ASN A 175 17.57 -14.00 -9.54
N ASP A 176 17.29 -14.17 -8.24
CA ASP A 176 16.13 -14.88 -7.72
C ASP A 176 14.97 -13.90 -7.54
N LYS A 177 13.86 -14.18 -8.23
CA LYS A 177 12.66 -13.35 -8.20
C LYS A 177 12.04 -13.25 -6.80
N THR A 178 12.29 -14.23 -5.92
CA THR A 178 11.83 -14.22 -4.51
C THR A 178 12.54 -13.15 -3.65
N THR A 179 13.61 -12.54 -4.18
CA THR A 179 14.38 -11.48 -3.53
C THR A 179 14.28 -10.14 -4.27
N GLN A 180 13.27 -10.00 -5.13
CA GLN A 180 13.05 -8.82 -5.95
C GLN A 180 11.63 -8.29 -5.72
N MET A 181 11.51 -7.00 -5.43
CA MET A 181 10.20 -6.34 -5.39
C MET A 181 9.68 -6.27 -6.83
N GLN A 182 8.43 -6.68 -7.08
CA GLN A 182 7.93 -6.75 -8.44
C GLN A 182 7.73 -5.35 -9.03
N ASP A 183 7.06 -4.46 -8.29
CA ASP A 183 6.93 -3.04 -8.60
C ASP A 183 7.15 -2.20 -7.33
N VAL A 184 7.82 -1.06 -7.43
CA VAL A 184 7.83 -0.12 -6.28
C VAL A 184 6.44 0.50 -6.11
N ILE A 185 5.80 0.87 -7.22
CA ILE A 185 4.45 1.43 -7.24
C ILE A 185 3.66 0.81 -8.39
N LYS A 186 2.60 0.07 -8.07
CA LYS A 186 1.59 -0.41 -9.01
C LYS A 186 0.32 0.42 -8.86
N VAL A 187 -0.22 0.92 -9.97
CA VAL A 187 -1.50 1.63 -10.02
C VAL A 187 -2.33 1.09 -11.16
N ARG A 188 -3.48 0.48 -10.86
CA ARG A 188 -4.25 -0.27 -11.85
C ARG A 188 -5.75 -0.16 -11.63
N ARG A 189 -6.49 -0.68 -12.61
CA ARG A 189 -7.94 -0.89 -12.60
C ARG A 189 -8.72 0.38 -12.27
N GLY A 190 -8.30 1.50 -12.86
CA GLY A 190 -8.92 2.82 -12.67
C GLY A 190 -8.45 3.62 -11.46
N ALA A 191 -7.53 3.09 -10.63
CA ALA A 191 -6.94 3.84 -9.53
C ALA A 191 -6.21 5.09 -10.03
N LYS A 192 -6.33 6.17 -9.28
CA LYS A 192 -5.59 7.41 -9.46
C LYS A 192 -4.73 7.69 -8.23
N ALA A 193 -3.43 7.78 -8.43
CA ALA A 193 -2.48 8.05 -7.37
C ALA A 193 -2.00 9.50 -7.42
N THR A 194 -1.98 10.17 -6.26
CA THR A 194 -1.22 11.40 -6.05
C THR A 194 -0.10 11.16 -5.04
N ILE A 195 1.11 10.91 -5.51
CA ILE A 195 2.26 10.55 -4.70
C ILE A 195 3.31 11.66 -4.79
N VAL A 196 3.62 12.28 -3.65
CA VAL A 196 4.60 13.37 -3.58
C VAL A 196 5.74 13.03 -2.63
N ASN A 197 6.95 13.45 -3.00
CA ASN A 197 8.14 13.24 -2.19
C ASN A 197 8.41 11.75 -1.89
N ALA A 198 8.30 10.88 -2.90
CA ALA A 198 8.63 9.46 -2.74
C ALA A 198 10.12 9.20 -2.99
N LEU A 199 10.70 8.29 -2.21
CA LEU A 199 12.07 7.83 -2.35
C LEU A 199 12.08 6.30 -2.34
N VAL A 200 12.72 5.69 -3.33
CA VAL A 200 13.15 4.29 -3.24
C VAL A 200 14.67 4.26 -3.13
N LYS A 201 15.19 3.46 -2.20
CA LYS A 201 16.63 3.39 -1.92
C LYS A 201 17.03 1.99 -1.46
N GLY A 202 18.33 1.82 -1.27
CA GLY A 202 18.93 0.59 -0.76
C GLY A 202 19.68 -0.17 -1.84
N ILE A 203 20.00 -1.42 -1.54
CA ILE A 203 20.77 -2.30 -2.43
C ILE A 203 19.89 -3.32 -3.17
N GLY A 204 18.61 -3.41 -2.88
CA GLY A 204 17.71 -4.35 -3.54
C GLY A 204 17.45 -3.99 -5.01
N ALA A 205 16.71 -4.88 -5.67
CA ALA A 205 16.26 -4.68 -7.05
C ALA A 205 14.73 -4.67 -7.12
N THR A 206 14.22 -4.04 -8.17
CA THR A 206 12.79 -4.06 -8.52
C THR A 206 12.58 -4.57 -9.94
N GLY A 207 11.38 -5.04 -10.27
CA GLY A 207 10.93 -5.22 -11.65
C GLY A 207 10.74 -3.84 -12.29
N ASP A 208 9.53 -3.27 -12.21
CA ASP A 208 9.31 -1.87 -12.60
C ASP A 208 9.46 -0.93 -11.39
N LEU A 209 9.74 0.35 -11.61
CA LEU A 209 9.62 1.35 -10.54
C LEU A 209 8.17 1.80 -10.39
N ILE A 210 7.54 2.18 -11.51
CA ILE A 210 6.14 2.58 -11.54
C ILE A 210 5.45 1.83 -12.67
N ASP A 211 4.46 1.00 -12.35
CA ASP A 211 3.64 0.30 -13.32
C ASP A 211 2.18 0.75 -13.24
N LEU A 212 1.67 1.29 -14.35
CA LEU A 212 0.29 1.72 -14.52
C LEU A 212 -0.53 0.75 -15.39
N THR A 213 0.01 -0.42 -15.74
CA THR A 213 -0.63 -1.36 -16.66
C THR A 213 -1.30 -2.51 -15.93
N ASP A 214 -2.46 -2.97 -16.41
CA ASP A 214 -3.03 -4.25 -15.97
C ASP A 214 -4.02 -4.80 -17.01
N LYS A 215 -4.15 -6.13 -17.06
CA LYS A 215 -5.04 -6.80 -18.03
C LYS A 215 -6.52 -6.50 -17.79
N LYS A 216 -6.92 -6.14 -16.57
CA LYS A 216 -8.32 -5.80 -16.24
C LYS A 216 -8.59 -4.29 -16.29
N GLY A 217 -7.58 -3.49 -16.59
CA GLY A 217 -7.71 -2.04 -16.76
C GLY A 217 -6.47 -1.34 -16.22
N ASP A 218 -5.94 -0.40 -16.98
CA ASP A 218 -4.78 0.38 -16.57
C ASP A 218 -5.15 1.37 -15.45
N GLY A 219 -4.14 1.92 -14.78
CA GLY A 219 -4.28 3.04 -13.86
C GLY A 219 -4.67 4.32 -14.60
N ASP A 220 -5.22 5.29 -13.86
CA ASP A 220 -5.55 6.60 -14.42
C ASP A 220 -4.27 7.33 -14.84
N LEU A 221 -4.12 7.58 -16.15
CA LEU A 221 -2.98 8.27 -16.75
C LEU A 221 -2.80 9.72 -16.26
N THR A 222 -3.81 10.27 -15.57
CA THR A 222 -3.76 11.58 -14.90
C THR A 222 -3.19 11.51 -13.47
N SER A 223 -2.74 10.33 -13.03
CA SER A 223 -1.96 10.16 -11.79
C SER A 223 -0.75 11.09 -11.78
N SER A 224 -0.37 11.56 -10.58
CA SER A 224 0.77 12.43 -10.38
C SER A 224 1.70 11.79 -9.35
N ILE A 225 2.89 11.40 -9.80
CA ILE A 225 3.86 10.66 -8.99
C ILE A 225 5.23 11.31 -9.16
N SER A 226 5.86 11.68 -8.05
CA SER A 226 7.25 12.15 -8.02
C SER A 226 8.08 11.20 -7.15
N LEU A 227 8.98 10.45 -7.78
CA LEU A 227 9.81 9.43 -7.16
C LEU A 227 11.29 9.69 -7.45
N THR A 228 12.13 9.76 -6.40
CA THR A 228 13.58 9.62 -6.56
C THR A 228 13.95 8.14 -6.46
N ASN A 229 14.65 7.63 -7.48
CA ASN A 229 15.29 6.31 -7.43
C ASN A 229 16.74 6.45 -6.96
N SER A 230 17.08 5.78 -5.87
CA SER A 230 18.42 5.70 -5.28
C SER A 230 18.81 4.24 -4.98
N LEU A 231 18.24 3.28 -5.71
CA LEU A 231 18.67 1.89 -5.68
C LEU A 231 20.06 1.76 -6.30
N THR A 232 20.94 0.97 -5.67
CA THR A 232 22.27 0.70 -6.24
C THR A 232 22.23 -0.37 -7.33
N ASN A 233 21.27 -1.29 -7.26
CA ASN A 233 21.07 -2.30 -8.30
C ASN A 233 19.98 -1.86 -9.27
N PRO A 234 20.13 -2.17 -10.57
CA PRO A 234 19.22 -1.69 -11.60
C PRO A 234 17.83 -2.30 -11.46
N ASN A 235 16.81 -1.55 -11.83
CA ASN A 235 15.48 -2.10 -12.13
C ASN A 235 15.59 -3.07 -13.32
N ALA A 236 15.03 -4.26 -13.18
CA ALA A 236 15.08 -5.28 -14.24
C ALA A 236 14.06 -5.01 -15.38
N GLY A 237 13.01 -4.24 -15.06
CA GLY A 237 11.96 -3.80 -15.97
C GLY A 237 12.10 -2.32 -16.33
N LYS A 238 10.97 -1.61 -16.40
CA LYS A 238 10.87 -0.20 -16.79
C LYS A 238 10.87 0.73 -15.59
N GLU A 239 11.38 1.94 -15.78
CA GLU A 239 11.19 3.00 -14.80
C GLU A 239 9.73 3.47 -14.72
N ILE A 240 9.06 3.58 -15.87
CA ILE A 240 7.63 3.87 -15.96
C ILE A 240 7.03 2.96 -17.03
N ASN A 241 6.12 2.08 -16.62
CA ASN A 241 5.37 1.19 -17.50
C ASN A 241 3.92 1.69 -17.61
N ALA A 242 3.51 2.14 -18.79
CA ALA A 242 2.16 2.66 -19.03
C ALA A 242 1.75 2.48 -20.50
N ASN A 243 0.46 2.31 -20.76
CA ASN A 243 -0.13 2.33 -22.10
C ASN A 243 -0.68 3.72 -22.45
N GLY A 244 0.17 4.74 -22.44
CA GLY A 244 -0.22 6.11 -22.75
C GLY A 244 0.75 7.14 -22.19
N GLU A 245 0.47 8.41 -22.43
CA GLU A 245 1.25 9.51 -21.88
C GLU A 245 0.88 9.76 -20.42
N THR A 246 1.88 9.82 -19.54
CA THR A 246 1.74 10.10 -18.11
C THR A 246 2.55 11.35 -17.72
N PRO A 247 2.16 12.55 -18.17
CA PRO A 247 2.98 13.77 -18.07
C PRO A 247 3.32 14.19 -16.63
N ASN A 248 2.59 13.69 -15.64
CA ASN A 248 2.76 14.00 -14.23
C ASN A 248 3.40 12.86 -13.41
N VAL A 249 3.78 11.75 -14.05
CA VAL A 249 4.52 10.63 -13.44
C VAL A 249 5.99 10.78 -13.80
N LYS A 250 6.84 10.95 -12.79
CA LYS A 250 8.24 11.33 -12.97
C LYS A 250 9.16 10.55 -12.03
N ILE A 251 10.22 10.03 -12.62
CA ILE A 251 11.43 9.68 -11.89
C ILE A 251 12.32 10.93 -11.91
N GLU A 252 12.48 11.57 -10.75
CA GLU A 252 13.22 12.83 -10.63
C GLU A 252 13.97 12.90 -9.31
N GLY A 253 15.10 13.61 -9.28
CA GLY A 253 15.90 13.81 -8.08
C GLY A 253 15.29 14.86 -7.14
N GLY A 254 15.69 14.81 -5.87
CA GLY A 254 15.34 15.83 -4.86
C GLY A 254 14.22 15.41 -3.89
N ASN A 255 13.58 14.27 -4.11
CA ASN A 255 12.69 13.68 -3.13
C ASN A 255 13.52 13.07 -2.00
N THR A 256 13.11 13.37 -0.76
CA THR A 256 13.79 12.96 0.48
C THR A 256 13.07 11.83 1.20
N GLY A 257 11.81 11.56 0.83
CA GLY A 257 11.02 10.49 1.42
C GLY A 257 10.58 10.75 2.86
N CYS A 258 10.34 9.65 3.58
CA CYS A 258 9.90 9.63 4.97
C CYS A 258 11.08 9.82 5.94
N PRO A 259 11.02 10.78 6.89
CA PRO A 259 12.08 10.95 7.89
C PRO A 259 12.06 9.81 8.91
N THR A 260 13.20 9.17 9.16
CA THR A 260 13.31 8.03 10.10
C THR A 260 13.10 8.41 11.58
N THR A 261 13.45 9.65 11.97
CA THR A 261 13.42 10.10 13.38
C THR A 261 12.03 10.07 14.02
N ILE A 262 10.97 10.14 13.21
CA ILE A 262 9.58 10.07 13.69
C ILE A 262 9.22 8.68 14.23
N PHE A 263 10.00 7.65 13.90
CA PHE A 263 9.82 6.26 14.34
C PHE A 263 10.72 5.88 15.52
N SER A 264 11.43 6.82 16.14
CA SER A 264 12.30 6.53 17.30
C SER A 264 11.59 5.82 18.47
N TRP A 265 10.27 5.95 18.56
CA TRP A 265 9.45 5.29 19.58
C TRP A 265 9.31 3.77 19.36
N THR A 266 9.56 3.25 18.16
CA THR A 266 9.43 1.82 17.85
C THR A 266 10.60 1.01 18.38
N GLY A 267 11.74 1.66 18.64
CA GLY A 267 13.00 0.99 18.92
C GLY A 267 13.67 0.36 17.69
N TYR A 268 13.12 0.57 16.48
CA TYR A 268 13.68 0.07 15.23
C TYR A 268 15.00 0.79 14.88
N GLU A 269 16.01 0.03 14.49
CA GLU A 269 17.32 0.55 14.07
C GLU A 269 17.39 0.65 12.54
N PHE A 270 17.36 1.89 12.03
CA PHE A 270 17.43 2.19 10.60
C PHE A 270 18.83 2.07 10.02
#